data_AF-A0A7M2X1F5-F1
#
_entry.id   AF-A0A7M2X1F5-F1
#
_cell.length_a   1.000
_cell.length_b   1.000
_cell.length_c   1.000
_cell.angle_alpha   90.00
_cell.angle_beta   90.00
_cell.angle_gamma   90.00
#
_symmetry.space_group_name_H-M   'P 1'
#
loop_
_entity.id
_entity.type
_entity.pdbx_description
1 polymer ?
#
loop_
_entity_poly.entity_id
_entity_poly.type
_entity_poly.pdbx_seq_one_letter_code
_entity_poly.pdbx_strand_id
1 'polypeptide(L)'
;MDRSNRHGAASVETLERRMLLAAQPFAITEASISGGIELRVIGTDAGDRLDVSQSGLVLTLTNGSWSKTYSKSFKSLYIDGGNGNDLITLDPSVMIDAIIKGAAGNDSLSGGSGHDRIYGGTGTNMLYGANGDDILVSVGGANNDRLIGGLDNDSYWLDTDAAEVITDVSPAETAGGAVHRISEFSNSKATETTLKKVKTVKQIANKAGKLKNKTVVEMVQTTKVIPATKELLGQQLVDPTFTRAATGYTNFADHMLFPDGGPKLTDIQQGQIGSCYFLSVLSSIAKTNPGWLKQTIVDLGDGTYCVQFTKGTTKAYVRVDADLPTATGGGLAYVNFGAQGSLWVALIEKAWASFRTNAASYASIDGGWMDESYRALGMGATNVMSGTAAQILAGMAAALDAGKSVTFAVATPPSGSNLVGMHAYTVDRVNLGSDGKPVSVRLRNPWGVDAYTCTDGLNDGYVTISADQTAKALLGYAIGTY
;
A
#
# COMPACT_ATOMS: atom_id res chain seq x y z
N MET A 1 64.64 55.07 49.89
CA MET A 1 64.97 54.26 48.70
C MET A 1 64.53 52.84 49.04
N ASP A 2 63.24 52.51 49.06
CA ASP A 2 62.20 52.52 48.02
C ASP A 2 62.34 51.38 46.99
N ARG A 3 61.29 50.52 46.98
CA ARG A 3 60.81 49.56 45.96
C ARG A 3 61.68 48.34 45.59
N SER A 4 61.13 47.17 45.29
CA SER A 4 59.76 46.63 45.37
C SER A 4 59.81 45.13 45.08
N ASN A 5 58.93 44.39 45.75
CA ASN A 5 58.69 42.96 45.59
C ASN A 5 58.34 42.61 44.13
N ARG A 6 59.15 41.78 43.45
CA ARG A 6 58.78 41.15 42.17
C ARG A 6 58.09 39.83 42.45
N HIS A 7 56.76 39.84 42.51
CA HIS A 7 55.97 38.64 42.25
C HIS A 7 55.63 38.64 40.76
N GLY A 8 56.20 37.69 40.03
CA GLY A 8 55.81 37.44 38.64
C GLY A 8 54.37 36.98 38.62
N ALA A 9 53.47 37.83 38.14
CA ALA A 9 52.12 37.44 37.79
C ALA A 9 52.20 36.42 36.65
N ALA A 10 51.83 35.17 36.94
CA ALA A 10 51.50 34.22 35.89
C ALA A 10 50.28 34.78 35.16
N SER A 11 50.44 35.17 33.90
CA SER A 11 49.33 35.43 33.00
C SER A 11 48.58 34.11 32.82
N VAL A 12 47.44 33.98 33.50
CA VAL A 12 46.43 33.01 33.12
C VAL A 12 45.94 33.47 31.76
N GLU A 13 46.45 32.85 30.69
CA GLU A 13 45.82 32.97 29.38
C GLU A 13 44.38 32.52 29.55
N THR A 14 43.46 33.47 29.44
CA THR A 14 42.04 33.18 29.32
C THR A 14 41.90 32.20 28.18
N LEU A 15 41.44 30.99 28.51
CA LEU A 15 40.96 30.01 27.55
C LEU A 15 40.12 30.75 26.51
N GLU A 16 40.67 31.00 25.33
CA GLU A 16 39.86 31.41 24.20
C GLU A 16 38.77 30.36 24.11
N ARG A 17 37.51 30.80 24.20
CA ARG A 17 36.38 29.92 23.92
C ARG A 17 36.63 29.39 22.51
N ARG A 18 37.15 28.17 22.42
CA ARG A 18 37.02 27.37 21.21
C ARG A 18 35.53 27.27 21.00
N MET A 19 34.99 28.14 20.14
CA MET A 19 33.73 27.87 19.48
C MET A 19 33.97 26.54 18.77
N LEU A 20 33.60 25.44 19.43
CA LEU A 20 33.34 24.19 18.74
C LEU A 20 32.43 24.60 17.60
N LEU A 21 32.90 24.49 16.36
CA LEU A 21 31.99 24.45 15.22
C LEU A 21 30.98 23.37 15.60
N ALA A 22 29.74 23.75 15.84
CA ALA A 22 28.68 22.80 16.08
C ALA A 22 28.69 21.86 14.87
N ALA A 23 29.11 20.61 15.08
CA ALA A 23 29.10 19.60 14.03
C ALA A 23 27.67 19.56 13.47
N GLN A 24 27.52 19.49 12.15
CA GLN A 24 26.19 19.29 11.58
C GLN A 24 25.68 17.93 12.06
N PRO A 25 24.60 17.89 12.88
CA PRO A 25 24.16 16.64 13.50
C PRO A 25 23.45 15.72 12.51
N PHE A 26 23.01 16.26 11.37
CA PHE A 26 22.26 15.53 10.36
C PHE A 26 22.89 15.67 8.98
N ALA A 27 22.81 14.63 8.16
CA ALA A 27 23.01 14.73 6.73
C ALA A 27 21.73 15.27 6.08
N ILE A 28 21.79 16.46 5.49
CA ILE A 28 20.62 17.14 4.94
C ILE A 28 20.80 17.39 3.45
N THR A 29 19.88 16.87 2.64
CA THR A 29 19.89 17.00 1.18
C THR A 29 18.52 17.37 0.63
N GLU A 30 18.47 17.81 -0.61
CA GLU A 30 17.23 18.12 -1.32
C GLU A 30 17.11 17.21 -2.53
N ALA A 31 15.95 16.59 -2.71
CA ALA A 31 15.67 15.71 -3.84
C ALA A 31 14.52 16.27 -4.69
N SER A 32 14.67 16.24 -6.01
CA SER A 32 13.56 16.55 -6.92
C SER A 32 12.61 15.37 -6.99
N ILE A 33 11.33 15.60 -6.70
CA ILE A 33 10.25 14.62 -6.78
C ILE A 33 9.13 15.14 -7.67
N SER A 34 8.19 14.28 -8.04
CA SER A 34 6.97 14.74 -8.73
C SER A 34 6.25 15.79 -7.88
N GLY A 35 6.00 16.96 -8.48
CA GLY A 35 5.28 18.05 -7.80
C GLY A 35 6.13 18.97 -6.91
N GLY A 36 7.44 18.74 -6.74
CA GLY A 36 8.30 19.70 -6.04
C GLY A 36 9.63 19.15 -5.52
N ILE A 37 10.08 19.72 -4.40
CA ILE A 37 11.34 19.35 -3.74
C ILE A 37 11.01 18.67 -2.42
N GLU A 38 11.65 17.54 -2.17
CA GLU A 38 11.66 16.86 -0.87
C GLU A 38 12.91 17.28 -0.07
N LEU A 39 12.72 17.68 1.19
CA LEU A 39 13.84 17.87 2.12
C LEU A 39 14.13 16.54 2.82
N ARG A 40 15.34 16.03 2.66
CA ARG A 40 15.79 14.79 3.30
C ARG A 40 16.70 15.09 4.48
N VAL A 41 16.36 14.57 5.65
CA VAL A 41 17.13 14.69 6.90
C VAL A 41 17.45 13.29 7.38
N ILE A 42 18.73 12.94 7.40
CA ILE A 42 19.21 11.62 7.83
C ILE A 42 20.01 11.81 9.12
N GLY A 43 19.59 11.11 10.16
CA GLY A 43 20.25 10.98 11.45
C GLY A 43 21.45 10.05 11.42
N THR A 44 21.82 9.56 12.60
CA THR A 44 23.04 8.83 12.87
C THR A 44 22.73 7.44 13.43
N ASP A 45 23.74 6.72 13.92
CA ASP A 45 23.52 5.46 14.64
C ASP A 45 23.32 5.68 16.16
N ALA A 46 23.28 6.94 16.61
CA ALA A 46 23.06 7.32 17.99
C ALA A 46 21.68 7.98 18.14
N GLY A 47 21.16 7.99 19.36
CA GLY A 47 19.88 8.65 19.63
C GLY A 47 19.94 10.14 19.29
N ASP A 48 19.13 10.53 18.30
CA ASP A 48 19.08 11.85 17.71
C ASP A 48 17.87 12.64 18.23
N ARG A 49 18.00 13.97 18.21
CA ARG A 49 16.89 14.88 18.54
C ARG A 49 16.70 15.91 17.46
N LEU A 50 15.53 15.89 16.81
CA LEU A 50 15.16 16.83 15.77
C LEU A 50 13.82 17.48 16.10
N ASP A 51 13.83 18.80 16.26
CA ASP A 51 12.62 19.61 16.40
C ASP A 51 12.44 20.44 15.12
N VAL A 52 11.31 20.30 14.43
CA VAL A 52 10.98 20.99 13.17
C VAL A 52 9.79 21.93 13.38
N SER A 53 9.89 23.17 12.93
CA SER A 53 8.79 24.14 13.01
C SER A 53 8.65 24.93 11.72
N GLN A 54 7.46 25.47 11.47
CA GLN A 54 7.18 26.26 10.28
C GLN A 54 6.50 27.59 10.62
N SER A 55 6.98 28.68 10.01
CA SER A 55 6.32 29.99 10.07
C SER A 55 6.17 30.55 8.67
N GLY A 56 4.96 30.45 8.11
CA GLY A 56 4.72 30.75 6.70
C GLY A 56 5.54 29.83 5.80
N LEU A 57 6.45 30.40 5.00
CA LEU A 57 7.36 29.64 4.13
C LEU A 57 8.71 29.31 4.79
N VAL A 58 8.89 29.69 6.05
CA VAL A 58 10.15 29.49 6.78
C VAL A 58 10.07 28.18 7.55
N LEU A 59 10.80 27.17 7.10
CA LEU A 59 10.98 25.90 7.79
C LEU A 59 12.26 25.97 8.63
N THR A 60 12.18 25.64 9.91
CA THR A 60 13.33 25.65 10.82
C THR A 60 13.49 24.30 11.50
N LEU A 61 14.68 23.72 11.34
CA LEU A 61 15.11 22.48 11.98
C LEU A 61 16.05 22.84 13.13
N THR A 62 15.91 22.20 14.28
CA THR A 62 16.76 22.43 15.45
C THR A 62 17.16 21.13 16.15
N ASN A 63 18.32 21.15 16.79
CA ASN A 63 18.84 20.11 17.68
C ASN A 63 19.64 20.80 18.78
N GLY A 64 19.01 21.01 19.94
CA GLY A 64 19.60 21.79 21.03
C GLY A 64 19.94 23.22 20.58
N SER A 65 21.23 23.57 20.55
CA SER A 65 21.69 24.89 20.08
C SER A 65 21.95 24.95 18.56
N TRP A 66 21.92 23.82 17.85
CA TRP A 66 22.05 23.78 16.40
C TRP A 66 20.72 24.14 15.73
N SER A 67 20.80 24.87 14.61
CA SER A 67 19.63 25.33 13.85
C SER A 67 19.97 25.40 12.36
N LYS A 68 19.00 25.05 11.50
CA LYS A 68 19.03 25.29 10.06
C LYS A 68 17.67 25.77 9.58
N THR A 69 17.66 26.86 8.81
CA THR A 69 16.43 27.49 8.32
C THR A 69 16.39 27.51 6.79
N TYR A 70 15.22 27.25 6.23
CA TYR A 70 14.91 27.35 4.81
C TYR A 70 13.77 28.33 4.60
N SER A 71 13.95 29.31 3.71
CA SER A 71 12.90 30.29 3.35
C SER A 71 12.30 29.95 1.98
N LYS A 72 11.81 28.72 1.82
CA LYS A 72 11.17 28.20 0.61
C LYS A 72 10.23 27.05 0.93
N SER A 73 9.32 26.74 0.00
CA SER A 73 8.41 25.61 0.13
C SER A 73 9.07 24.27 -0.21
N PHE A 74 8.70 23.22 0.51
CA PHE A 74 8.95 21.83 0.16
C PHE A 74 7.62 21.14 -0.13
N LYS A 75 7.65 20.13 -1.01
CA LYS A 75 6.49 19.27 -1.30
C LYS A 75 6.33 18.20 -0.23
N SER A 76 7.43 17.68 0.30
CA SER A 76 7.46 16.69 1.37
C SER A 76 8.70 16.83 2.25
N LEU A 77 8.62 16.28 3.45
CA LEU A 77 9.77 16.02 4.31
C LEU A 77 10.04 14.51 4.33
N TYR A 78 11.30 14.11 4.25
CA TYR A 78 11.74 12.75 4.53
C TYR A 78 12.74 12.81 5.69
N ILE A 79 12.41 12.18 6.80
CA ILE A 79 13.21 12.19 8.01
C ILE A 79 13.46 10.75 8.43
N ASP A 80 14.73 10.41 8.57
CA ASP A 80 15.20 9.09 8.97
C ASP A 80 16.08 9.25 10.21
N GLY A 81 15.62 8.76 11.35
CA GLY A 81 16.33 8.84 12.63
C GLY A 81 17.60 8.00 12.63
N GLY A 82 17.57 6.84 11.97
CA GLY A 82 18.68 5.91 11.88
C GLY A 82 18.62 4.83 12.96
N ASN A 83 19.75 4.51 13.58
CA ASN A 83 19.72 3.63 14.75
C ASN A 83 19.79 4.49 16.02
N GLY A 84 19.35 3.94 17.15
CA GLY A 84 19.35 4.64 18.43
C GLY A 84 17.94 4.98 18.87
N ASN A 85 17.82 5.63 20.02
CA ASN A 85 16.51 6.05 20.52
C ASN A 85 16.31 7.51 20.12
N ASP A 86 15.49 7.73 19.11
CA ASP A 86 15.33 9.04 18.49
C ASP A 86 14.12 9.81 19.02
N LEU A 87 14.25 11.13 19.04
CA LEU A 87 13.17 12.06 19.33
C LEU A 87 13.01 13.01 18.15
N ILE A 88 12.03 12.73 17.31
CA ILE A 88 11.70 13.55 16.13
C ILE A 88 10.34 14.18 16.36
N THR A 89 10.28 15.51 16.37
CA THR A 89 9.05 16.27 16.60
C THR A 89 8.84 17.29 15.50
N LEU A 90 7.77 17.15 14.74
CA LEU A 90 7.22 18.22 13.92
C LEU A 90 6.22 19.00 14.77
N ASP A 91 6.42 20.30 14.86
CA ASP A 91 5.45 21.20 15.49
C ASP A 91 4.14 21.21 14.67
N PRO A 92 2.96 21.37 15.30
CA PRO A 92 1.69 21.45 14.58
C PRO A 92 1.63 22.54 13.50
N SER A 93 2.52 23.54 13.52
CA SER A 93 2.65 24.53 12.44
C SER A 93 3.17 23.96 11.12
N VAL A 94 3.80 22.78 11.12
CA VAL A 94 4.34 22.13 9.92
C VAL A 94 3.20 21.53 9.12
N MET A 95 2.81 22.18 8.03
CA MET A 95 1.71 21.76 7.15
C MET A 95 2.18 20.87 5.98
N ILE A 96 3.44 20.44 6.01
CA ILE A 96 4.09 19.72 4.91
C ILE A 96 4.01 18.23 5.25
N ASP A 97 3.43 17.43 4.36
CA ASP A 97 3.42 15.97 4.47
C ASP A 97 4.83 15.43 4.72
N ALA A 98 4.97 14.60 5.74
CA ALA A 98 6.23 14.03 6.19
C ALA A 98 6.24 12.51 6.09
N ILE A 99 7.40 11.97 5.75
CA ILE A 99 7.76 10.57 5.94
C ILE A 99 8.77 10.56 7.07
N ILE A 100 8.41 9.95 8.20
CA ILE A 100 9.25 9.88 9.41
C ILE A 100 9.55 8.41 9.69
N LYS A 101 10.83 8.04 9.78
CA LYS A 101 11.28 6.70 10.12
C LYS A 101 12.13 6.74 11.39
N GLY A 102 11.76 5.97 12.41
CA GLY A 102 12.59 5.73 13.60
C GLY A 102 13.66 4.67 13.37
N ALA A 103 13.35 3.69 12.51
CA ALA A 103 14.22 2.56 12.19
C ALA A 103 14.53 1.66 13.42
N ALA A 104 15.69 1.73 14.06
CA ALA A 104 16.02 0.79 15.13
C ALA A 104 16.27 1.45 16.48
N GLY A 105 15.37 1.22 17.43
CA GLY A 105 15.51 1.68 18.81
C GLY A 105 14.14 2.00 19.41
N ASN A 106 14.14 2.67 20.55
CA ASN A 106 12.90 3.10 21.19
C ASN A 106 12.64 4.57 20.82
N ASP A 107 11.85 4.78 19.77
CA ASP A 107 11.71 6.09 19.15
C ASP A 107 10.45 6.82 19.59
N SER A 108 10.50 8.15 19.62
CA SER A 108 9.37 9.04 19.84
C SER A 108 9.22 9.94 18.63
N LEU A 109 8.22 9.67 17.80
CA LEU A 109 8.01 10.28 16.50
C LEU A 109 6.68 11.04 16.48
N SER A 110 6.72 12.33 16.19
CA SER A 110 5.53 13.17 16.04
C SER A 110 5.49 13.80 14.64
N GLY A 111 4.38 13.59 13.95
CA GLY A 111 3.96 14.32 12.77
C GLY A 111 3.53 15.76 13.10
N GLY A 112 3.29 16.52 12.04
CA GLY A 112 2.80 17.89 12.05
C GLY A 112 1.31 17.97 11.72
N SER A 113 0.90 18.99 10.97
CA SER A 113 -0.46 19.10 10.42
C SER A 113 -0.57 18.65 8.95
N GLY A 114 0.46 17.98 8.42
CA GLY A 114 0.46 17.39 7.08
C GLY A 114 -0.21 16.02 7.08
N HIS A 115 -0.30 15.37 5.92
CA HIS A 115 -0.70 13.96 5.84
C HIS A 115 0.54 13.06 5.94
N ASP A 116 0.85 12.66 7.16
CA ASP A 116 2.14 12.08 7.50
C ASP A 116 2.15 10.55 7.41
N ARG A 117 3.34 9.99 7.17
CA ARG A 117 3.62 8.56 7.22
C ARG A 117 4.70 8.33 8.25
N ILE A 118 4.34 7.68 9.34
CA ILE A 118 5.23 7.49 10.49
C ILE A 118 5.50 6.00 10.66
N TYR A 119 6.78 5.64 10.55
CA TYR A 119 7.28 4.27 10.66
C TYR A 119 8.10 4.15 11.94
N GLY A 120 7.57 3.43 12.93
CA GLY A 120 8.28 3.20 14.19
C GLY A 120 9.52 2.32 14.02
N GLY A 121 9.46 1.32 13.13
CA GLY A 121 10.55 0.36 12.96
C GLY A 121 10.59 -0.66 14.11
N THR A 122 11.78 -1.07 14.54
CA THR A 122 11.97 -2.06 15.61
C THR A 122 12.22 -1.38 16.95
N GLY A 123 11.74 -1.98 18.04
CA GLY A 123 11.88 -1.44 19.40
C GLY A 123 10.53 -0.92 19.92
N THR A 124 10.51 -0.33 21.12
CA THR A 124 9.28 0.18 21.74
C THR A 124 9.09 1.65 21.41
N ASN A 125 8.12 1.95 20.57
CA ASN A 125 7.93 3.24 19.92
C ASN A 125 6.72 4.01 20.43
N MET A 126 6.79 5.33 20.34
CA MET A 126 5.65 6.25 20.50
C MET A 126 5.46 7.02 19.19
N LEU A 127 4.33 6.79 18.53
CA LEU A 127 3.97 7.43 17.27
C LEU A 127 2.78 8.36 17.48
N TYR A 128 2.90 9.62 17.07
CA TYR A 128 1.83 10.61 17.10
C TYR A 128 1.66 11.25 15.72
N GLY A 129 0.49 11.08 15.08
CA GLY A 129 0.18 11.66 13.77
C GLY A 129 -0.02 13.18 13.83
N ALA A 130 -0.85 13.61 14.79
CA ALA A 130 -1.27 14.98 15.06
C ALA A 130 -2.50 15.42 14.23
N ASN A 131 -2.39 16.30 13.23
CA ASN A 131 -3.56 16.68 12.42
C ASN A 131 -3.38 16.20 10.99
N GLY A 132 -4.48 15.79 10.35
CA GLY A 132 -4.47 15.31 8.98
C GLY A 132 -4.63 13.80 8.92
N ASP A 133 -5.08 13.27 7.77
CA ASP A 133 -5.20 11.83 7.58
C ASP A 133 -3.81 11.13 7.55
N ASP A 134 -3.37 10.58 8.68
CA ASP A 134 -2.03 10.01 8.86
C ASP A 134 -1.97 8.49 8.67
N ILE A 135 -0.78 7.96 8.42
CA ILE A 135 -0.49 6.52 8.38
C ILE A 135 0.58 6.19 9.41
N LEU A 136 0.22 5.43 10.44
CA LEU A 136 1.11 5.00 11.51
C LEU A 136 1.41 3.50 11.35
N VAL A 137 2.68 3.16 11.13
CA VAL A 137 3.15 1.80 10.91
C VAL A 137 4.13 1.39 12.01
N SER A 138 3.73 0.40 12.81
CA SER A 138 4.55 -0.26 13.84
C SER A 138 4.75 -1.77 13.56
N VAL A 139 4.43 -2.23 12.36
CA VAL A 139 4.73 -3.61 11.96
C VAL A 139 6.24 -3.81 11.92
N GLY A 140 6.81 -4.63 12.80
CA GLY A 140 8.27 -4.81 12.83
C GLY A 140 8.78 -5.83 13.85
N GLY A 141 7.93 -6.23 14.80
CA GLY A 141 8.23 -7.14 15.89
C GLY A 141 7.40 -6.77 17.12
N ALA A 142 7.17 -7.73 18.01
CA ALA A 142 6.33 -7.54 19.19
C ALA A 142 7.03 -6.62 20.20
N ASN A 143 6.63 -5.36 20.25
CA ASN A 143 7.09 -4.36 21.22
C ASN A 143 5.90 -3.58 21.75
N ASN A 144 6.05 -2.88 22.87
CA ASN A 144 4.91 -2.24 23.56
C ASN A 144 4.58 -0.86 22.97
N ASP A 145 4.32 -0.82 21.66
CA ASP A 145 4.18 0.42 20.89
C ASP A 145 2.89 1.17 21.24
N ARG A 146 2.97 2.50 21.18
CA ARG A 146 1.85 3.41 21.44
C ARG A 146 1.62 4.29 20.23
N LEU A 147 0.43 4.20 19.67
CA LEU A 147 0.01 4.97 18.51
C LEU A 147 -1.11 5.93 18.93
N ILE A 148 -0.95 7.20 18.58
CA ILE A 148 -1.96 8.24 18.71
C ILE A 148 -2.13 8.83 17.31
N GLY A 149 -3.30 8.70 16.68
CA GLY A 149 -3.52 9.27 15.35
C GLY A 149 -3.64 10.78 15.42
N GLY A 150 -4.53 11.26 16.30
CA GLY A 150 -4.83 12.67 16.48
C GLY A 150 -6.18 13.04 15.87
N LEU A 151 -6.21 14.11 15.07
CA LEU A 151 -7.42 14.59 14.41
C LEU A 151 -7.49 14.05 12.98
N ASP A 152 -8.72 13.98 12.45
CA ASP A 152 -9.05 13.47 11.11
C ASP A 152 -9.06 11.93 11.02
N ASN A 153 -8.87 11.33 9.83
CA ASN A 153 -9.04 9.88 9.65
C ASN A 153 -7.70 9.20 9.41
N ASP A 154 -7.16 8.58 10.45
CA ASP A 154 -5.85 7.94 10.38
C ASP A 154 -5.93 6.46 9.98
N SER A 155 -4.77 5.87 9.74
CA SER A 155 -4.58 4.47 9.40
C SER A 155 -3.52 3.85 10.30
N TYR A 156 -3.84 2.77 10.99
CA TYR A 156 -2.96 2.13 11.96
C TYR A 156 -2.60 0.72 11.49
N TRP A 157 -1.31 0.50 11.20
CA TRP A 157 -0.77 -0.80 10.79
C TRP A 157 0.23 -1.25 11.83
N LEU A 158 -0.23 -2.14 12.69
CA LEU A 158 0.47 -2.57 13.88
C LEU A 158 0.40 -4.09 13.99
N ASP A 159 1.12 -4.65 14.94
CA ASP A 159 1.08 -6.08 15.13
C ASP A 159 -0.06 -6.48 16.10
N THR A 160 -0.27 -7.79 16.30
CA THR A 160 -1.34 -8.29 17.18
C THR A 160 -0.98 -8.33 18.65
N ASP A 161 0.20 -7.87 19.07
CA ASP A 161 0.56 -7.85 20.48
C ASP A 161 -0.45 -7.02 21.27
N ALA A 162 -0.90 -7.60 22.38
CA ALA A 162 -1.88 -6.97 23.26
C ALA A 162 -1.31 -5.75 24.00
N ALA A 163 0.02 -5.64 24.09
CA ALA A 163 0.70 -4.48 24.65
C ALA A 163 0.80 -3.31 23.68
N GLU A 164 0.60 -3.53 22.36
CA GLU A 164 0.47 -2.47 21.37
C GLU A 164 -0.91 -1.82 21.43
N VAL A 165 -0.93 -0.52 21.69
CA VAL A 165 -2.16 0.23 21.94
C VAL A 165 -2.30 1.42 21.01
N ILE A 166 -3.51 1.58 20.48
CA ILE A 166 -3.98 2.82 19.87
C ILE A 166 -4.81 3.53 20.93
N THR A 167 -4.50 4.79 21.22
CA THR A 167 -5.10 5.48 22.37
C THR A 167 -6.36 6.27 22.05
N ASP A 168 -6.56 6.67 20.80
CA ASP A 168 -7.56 7.66 20.40
C ASP A 168 -8.37 7.26 19.16
N VAL A 169 -8.35 5.97 18.76
CA VAL A 169 -9.13 5.49 17.62
C VAL A 169 -10.60 5.90 17.73
N SER A 170 -11.07 6.61 16.72
CA SER A 170 -12.43 7.11 16.62
C SER A 170 -13.39 6.03 16.10
N PRO A 171 -14.71 6.20 16.32
CA PRO A 171 -15.72 5.35 15.70
C PRO A 171 -15.69 5.40 14.17
N ALA A 172 -15.30 6.53 13.58
CA ALA A 172 -15.23 6.71 12.13
C ALA A 172 -14.09 5.88 11.53
N GLU A 173 -12.90 5.93 12.12
CA GLU A 173 -11.75 5.11 11.72
C GLU A 173 -12.04 3.62 11.91
N THR A 174 -12.68 3.25 13.02
CA THR A 174 -13.11 1.86 13.27
C THR A 174 -14.07 1.38 12.18
N ALA A 175 -15.09 2.18 11.85
CA ALA A 175 -16.05 1.86 10.80
C ALA A 175 -15.43 1.88 9.40
N GLY A 176 -14.43 2.74 9.16
CA GLY A 176 -13.64 2.82 7.94
C GLY A 176 -12.61 1.71 7.78
N GLY A 177 -12.49 0.80 8.75
CA GLY A 177 -11.60 -0.35 8.70
C GLY A 177 -10.14 -0.05 9.03
N ALA A 178 -9.83 1.15 9.52
CA ALA A 178 -8.49 1.72 9.61
C ALA A 178 -7.51 1.07 10.61
N VAL A 179 -8.01 0.17 11.47
CA VAL A 179 -7.16 -0.55 12.43
C VAL A 179 -6.76 -1.90 11.86
N HIS A 180 -5.47 -2.09 11.61
CA HIS A 180 -4.88 -3.29 11.05
C HIS A 180 -3.91 -3.94 12.04
N ARG A 181 -4.34 -5.06 12.64
CA ARG A 181 -3.51 -5.83 13.57
C ARG A 181 -2.99 -7.09 12.88
N ILE A 182 -1.70 -7.10 12.58
CA ILE A 182 -1.05 -8.13 11.75
C ILE A 182 -0.35 -9.16 12.64
N SER A 183 -0.97 -10.34 12.78
CA SER A 183 -0.31 -11.49 13.44
C SER A 183 0.66 -12.19 12.51
N GLU A 184 0.28 -12.29 11.24
CA GLU A 184 1.01 -13.01 10.20
C GLU A 184 0.61 -12.49 8.81
N PHE A 185 1.47 -12.73 7.83
CA PHE A 185 1.13 -12.56 6.42
C PHE A 185 0.61 -13.89 5.85
N SER A 186 -0.54 -13.81 5.19
CA SER A 186 -1.34 -14.91 4.64
C SER A 186 -0.80 -15.48 3.33
N ASN A 187 0.09 -14.79 2.63
CA ASN A 187 0.77 -15.38 1.49
C ASN A 187 1.95 -16.26 1.92
N SER A 188 2.27 -17.16 1.01
CA SER A 188 3.06 -18.36 1.19
C SER A 188 4.07 -18.39 0.03
N LYS A 189 5.39 -18.66 0.09
CA LYS A 189 6.38 -19.09 1.10
C LYS A 189 7.76 -18.86 0.45
N ALA A 190 8.74 -18.24 1.12
CA ALA A 190 10.12 -18.41 0.67
C ALA A 190 10.49 -19.90 0.85
N THR A 191 11.01 -20.52 -0.21
CA THR A 191 11.53 -21.89 -0.13
C THR A 191 13.01 -21.87 0.17
N GLU A 192 13.39 -22.14 1.42
CA GLU A 192 14.77 -22.42 1.76
C GLU A 192 15.08 -23.86 1.35
N THR A 193 15.90 -24.00 0.30
CA THR A 193 16.39 -25.31 -0.13
C THR A 193 17.64 -25.66 0.63
N THR A 194 17.58 -26.72 1.47
CA THR A 194 18.77 -27.27 2.12
C THR A 194 19.03 -28.69 1.64
N LEU A 195 20.30 -29.03 1.41
CA LEU A 195 20.70 -30.41 1.12
C LEU A 195 21.05 -31.12 2.43
N LYS A 196 20.28 -32.16 2.78
CA LYS A 196 20.57 -33.00 3.96
C LYS A 196 21.08 -34.36 3.52
N LYS A 197 22.16 -34.83 4.16
CA LYS A 197 22.63 -36.21 4.01
C LYS A 197 21.68 -37.14 4.76
N VAL A 198 20.94 -37.97 4.01
CA VAL A 198 20.06 -39.00 4.57
C VAL A 198 20.69 -40.37 4.34
N LYS A 199 20.74 -41.19 5.39
CA LYS A 199 21.15 -42.59 5.28
C LYS A 199 19.92 -43.42 4.93
N THR A 200 19.90 -44.00 3.74
CA THR A 200 18.85 -44.93 3.28
C THR A 200 19.44 -46.32 3.07
N VAL A 201 18.63 -47.36 3.28
CA VAL A 201 19.04 -48.75 2.99
C VAL A 201 18.47 -49.13 1.63
N LYS A 202 19.33 -49.42 0.67
CA LYS A 202 18.94 -49.90 -0.66
C LYS A 202 19.40 -51.33 -0.87
N GLN A 203 18.60 -52.11 -1.60
CA GLN A 203 19.02 -53.43 -2.06
C GLN A 203 19.88 -53.30 -3.31
N ILE A 204 21.12 -53.78 -3.24
CA ILE A 204 22.06 -53.75 -4.36
C ILE A 204 22.48 -55.18 -4.66
N ALA A 205 22.45 -55.56 -5.94
CA ALA A 205 22.91 -56.86 -6.39
C ALA A 205 24.44 -56.94 -6.28
N ASN A 206 24.96 -58.03 -5.71
CA ASN A 206 26.38 -58.33 -5.78
C ASN A 206 26.77 -58.85 -7.19
N LYS A 207 28.07 -59.06 -7.44
CA LYS A 207 28.58 -59.60 -8.72
C LYS A 207 28.00 -60.97 -9.10
N ALA A 208 27.33 -61.67 -8.17
CA ALA A 208 26.66 -62.94 -8.38
C ALA A 208 25.11 -62.81 -8.45
N GLY A 209 24.57 -61.59 -8.57
CA GLY A 209 23.13 -61.32 -8.73
C GLY A 209 22.29 -61.40 -7.44
N LYS A 210 22.88 -61.69 -6.27
CA LYS A 210 22.15 -61.73 -4.99
C LYS A 210 22.02 -60.32 -4.39
N LEU A 211 20.78 -59.92 -4.08
CA LEU A 211 20.46 -58.65 -3.44
C LEU A 211 20.95 -58.62 -1.98
N LYS A 212 21.61 -57.52 -1.59
CA LYS A 212 21.99 -57.23 -0.20
C LYS A 212 21.61 -55.81 0.17
N ASN A 213 21.19 -55.63 1.42
CA ASN A 213 20.96 -54.32 2.00
C ASN A 213 22.29 -53.59 2.17
N LYS A 214 22.42 -52.41 1.55
CA LYS A 214 23.55 -51.50 1.73
C LYS A 214 23.03 -50.15 2.19
N THR A 215 23.62 -49.62 3.24
CA THR A 215 23.38 -48.23 3.65
C THR A 215 24.09 -47.31 2.65
N VAL A 216 23.32 -46.43 2.02
CA VAL A 216 23.79 -45.40 1.11
C VAL A 216 23.52 -44.04 1.76
N VAL A 217 24.46 -43.12 1.64
CA VAL A 217 24.25 -41.73 2.03
C VAL A 217 23.84 -40.98 0.78
N GLU A 218 22.62 -40.44 0.77
CA GLU A 218 22.08 -39.67 -0.34
C GLU A 218 21.85 -38.23 0.10
N MET A 219 22.12 -37.30 -0.81
CA MET A 219 21.75 -35.89 -0.61
C MET A 219 20.27 -35.78 -0.94
N VAL A 220 19.44 -35.56 0.06
CA VAL A 220 18.01 -35.29 -0.11
C VAL A 220 17.81 -33.78 0.00
N GLN A 221 17.23 -33.19 -1.03
CA GLN A 221 16.78 -31.81 -0.99
C GLN A 221 15.58 -31.71 -0.06
N THR A 222 15.72 -30.94 1.02
CA THR A 222 14.60 -30.60 1.90
C THR A 222 14.27 -29.13 1.72
N THR A 223 13.04 -28.87 1.30
CA THR A 223 12.51 -27.51 1.16
C THR A 223 11.82 -27.11 2.46
N LYS A 224 12.37 -26.13 3.17
CA LYS A 224 11.71 -25.50 4.32
C LYS A 224 10.95 -24.27 3.83
N VAL A 225 9.73 -24.16 4.34
CA VAL A 225 8.84 -23.03 4.13
C VAL A 225 9.17 -21.97 5.17
N ILE A 226 9.52 -20.75 4.74
CA ILE A 226 9.65 -19.60 5.63
C ILE A 226 8.48 -18.64 5.34
N PRO A 227 7.66 -18.25 6.35
CA PRO A 227 6.65 -17.20 6.20
C PRO A 227 7.30 -15.88 5.76
N ALA A 228 6.55 -15.02 5.04
CA ALA A 228 6.95 -13.62 4.95
C ALA A 228 7.04 -13.09 6.39
N THR A 229 8.21 -12.59 6.78
CA THR A 229 8.44 -12.28 8.19
C THR A 229 7.83 -10.92 8.50
N LYS A 230 7.57 -10.64 9.79
CA LYS A 230 7.20 -9.29 10.23
C LYS A 230 8.40 -8.34 10.32
N GLU A 231 9.62 -8.84 10.12
CA GLU A 231 10.84 -8.03 10.20
C GLU A 231 10.89 -7.08 8.99
N LEU A 232 11.19 -5.80 9.23
CA LEU A 232 11.31 -4.78 8.19
C LEU A 232 12.76 -4.70 7.69
N LEU A 233 13.15 -5.63 6.81
CA LEU A 233 14.54 -5.76 6.34
C LEU A 233 14.64 -5.97 4.81
N GLY A 234 13.80 -5.30 4.01
CA GLY A 234 13.95 -5.31 2.55
C GLY A 234 13.87 -6.71 1.96
N GLN A 235 12.85 -7.46 2.37
CA GLN A 235 12.73 -8.87 2.04
C GLN A 235 12.45 -9.06 0.55
N GLN A 236 13.18 -9.98 -0.07
CA GLN A 236 12.78 -10.52 -1.36
C GLN A 236 11.63 -11.52 -1.15
N LEU A 237 10.47 -11.21 -1.71
CA LEU A 237 9.29 -12.05 -1.57
C LEU A 237 9.16 -12.99 -2.77
N VAL A 238 8.46 -14.10 -2.58
CA VAL A 238 8.18 -15.01 -3.69
C VAL A 238 7.02 -14.46 -4.48
N ASP A 239 7.31 -14.12 -5.73
CA ASP A 239 6.31 -13.63 -6.66
C ASP A 239 5.36 -14.72 -7.18
N PRO A 240 4.10 -14.37 -7.48
CA PRO A 240 3.22 -15.24 -8.23
C PRO A 240 3.82 -15.68 -9.56
N THR A 241 3.47 -16.87 -10.03
CA THR A 241 3.82 -17.24 -11.41
C THR A 241 3.03 -16.37 -12.40
N PHE A 242 3.68 -15.92 -13.48
CA PHE A 242 3.04 -15.17 -14.56
C PHE A 242 2.64 -16.06 -15.75
N THR A 243 1.66 -15.59 -16.51
CA THR A 243 1.24 -16.12 -17.81
C THR A 243 2.19 -15.67 -18.93
N ARG A 244 1.98 -16.18 -20.15
CA ARG A 244 2.73 -15.79 -21.36
C ARG A 244 2.68 -14.29 -21.73
N ALA A 245 1.83 -13.51 -21.08
CA ALA A 245 1.76 -12.06 -21.27
C ALA A 245 2.99 -11.32 -20.73
N ALA A 246 3.67 -11.91 -19.73
CA ALA A 246 4.88 -11.35 -19.15
C ALA A 246 6.12 -12.13 -19.60
N THR A 247 7.25 -11.42 -19.66
CA THR A 247 8.58 -11.98 -19.97
C THR A 247 9.49 -12.03 -18.75
N GLY A 248 9.11 -11.38 -17.65
CA GLY A 248 9.90 -11.31 -16.43
C GLY A 248 9.25 -10.42 -15.38
N TYR A 249 10.02 -10.18 -14.32
CA TYR A 249 9.70 -9.26 -13.25
C TYR A 249 10.66 -8.06 -13.30
N THR A 250 10.13 -6.87 -13.02
CA THR A 250 10.91 -5.64 -12.89
C THR A 250 10.51 -4.95 -11.59
N ASN A 251 11.50 -4.45 -10.85
CA ASN A 251 11.27 -3.70 -9.62
C ASN A 251 10.84 -2.26 -9.92
N PHE A 252 9.78 -1.80 -9.26
CA PHE A 252 9.25 -0.44 -9.37
C PHE A 252 9.19 0.29 -8.02
N ALA A 253 10.03 -0.04 -7.04
CA ALA A 253 9.95 0.53 -5.69
C ALA A 253 10.12 2.06 -5.65
N ASP A 254 10.71 2.66 -6.69
CA ASP A 254 10.84 4.12 -6.84
C ASP A 254 9.52 4.81 -7.26
N HIS A 255 8.47 4.05 -7.57
CA HIS A 255 7.16 4.60 -7.91
C HIS A 255 6.29 4.82 -6.65
N MET A 256 5.48 5.87 -6.70
CA MET A 256 4.52 6.16 -5.63
C MET A 256 3.43 5.09 -5.50
N LEU A 257 2.97 4.83 -4.28
CA LEU A 257 1.84 3.93 -4.05
C LEU A 257 0.55 4.52 -4.65
N PHE A 258 0.22 5.77 -4.29
CA PHE A 258 -0.96 6.49 -4.75
C PHE A 258 -0.58 7.77 -5.49
N PRO A 259 -1.38 8.23 -6.47
CA PRO A 259 -1.20 9.54 -7.07
C PRO A 259 -1.64 10.66 -6.12
N ASP A 260 -1.29 11.91 -6.46
CA ASP A 260 -1.79 13.10 -5.80
C ASP A 260 -3.33 13.09 -5.77
N GLY A 261 -3.89 13.24 -4.57
CA GLY A 261 -5.34 13.14 -4.31
C GLY A 261 -5.86 11.72 -4.09
N GLY A 262 -5.00 10.70 -4.08
CA GLY A 262 -5.36 9.33 -3.75
C GLY A 262 -5.94 8.51 -4.92
N PRO A 263 -6.44 7.29 -4.63
CA PRO A 263 -6.99 6.37 -5.64
C PRO A 263 -8.08 7.00 -6.49
N LYS A 264 -8.01 6.83 -7.81
CA LYS A 264 -9.03 7.29 -8.75
C LYS A 264 -9.48 6.15 -9.64
N LEU A 265 -10.75 6.18 -10.05
CA LEU A 265 -11.29 5.16 -10.96
C LEU A 265 -10.55 5.08 -12.31
N THR A 266 -9.89 6.16 -12.73
CA THR A 266 -9.09 6.26 -13.96
C THR A 266 -7.73 5.57 -13.85
N ASP A 267 -7.28 5.22 -12.64
CA ASP A 267 -6.04 4.46 -12.44
C ASP A 267 -6.20 3.01 -12.91
N ILE A 268 -7.43 2.53 -13.04
CA ILE A 268 -7.74 1.16 -13.43
C ILE A 268 -7.79 1.05 -14.95
N GLN A 269 -6.77 0.39 -15.50
CA GLN A 269 -6.61 0.05 -16.91
C GLN A 269 -6.08 -1.38 -17.03
N GLN A 270 -6.99 -2.33 -17.21
CA GLN A 270 -6.69 -3.76 -17.33
C GLN A 270 -5.89 -4.04 -18.61
N GLY A 271 -4.85 -4.88 -18.48
CA GLY A 271 -4.16 -5.50 -19.61
C GLY A 271 -4.46 -6.99 -19.72
N GLN A 272 -3.42 -7.83 -19.85
CA GLN A 272 -3.57 -9.16 -20.43
C GLN A 272 -3.91 -10.29 -19.42
N ILE A 273 -4.91 -10.05 -18.56
CA ILE A 273 -5.50 -11.08 -17.68
C ILE A 273 -7.00 -10.82 -17.47
N GLY A 274 -7.83 -11.85 -17.36
CA GLY A 274 -9.28 -11.73 -17.16
C GLY A 274 -9.71 -11.33 -15.75
N SER A 275 -9.06 -10.33 -15.14
CA SER A 275 -9.35 -9.82 -13.79
C SER A 275 -10.44 -8.73 -13.74
N CYS A 276 -11.23 -8.58 -14.81
CA CYS A 276 -12.22 -7.49 -14.95
C CYS A 276 -13.20 -7.40 -13.78
N TYR A 277 -13.67 -8.54 -13.28
CA TYR A 277 -14.57 -8.61 -12.12
C TYR A 277 -13.96 -8.00 -10.84
N PHE A 278 -12.65 -8.09 -10.68
CA PHE A 278 -11.92 -7.52 -9.54
C PHE A 278 -11.60 -6.05 -9.78
N LEU A 279 -11.12 -5.71 -10.98
CA LEU A 279 -10.76 -4.35 -11.34
C LEU A 279 -11.97 -3.39 -11.42
N SER A 280 -13.12 -3.85 -11.88
CA SER A 280 -14.37 -3.08 -11.82
C SER A 280 -14.80 -2.81 -10.37
N VAL A 281 -14.54 -3.74 -9.45
CA VAL A 281 -14.81 -3.52 -8.03
C VAL A 281 -13.89 -2.45 -7.46
N LEU A 282 -12.56 -2.56 -7.67
CA LEU A 282 -11.62 -1.50 -7.26
C LEU A 282 -11.99 -0.14 -7.86
N SER A 283 -12.37 -0.11 -9.14
CA SER A 283 -12.83 1.10 -9.83
C SER A 283 -14.11 1.69 -9.21
N SER A 284 -15.07 0.84 -8.82
CA SER A 284 -16.30 1.28 -8.16
C SER A 284 -16.07 1.84 -6.75
N ILE A 285 -15.09 1.29 -6.02
CA ILE A 285 -14.70 1.76 -4.69
C ILE A 285 -13.94 3.08 -4.82
N ALA A 286 -12.95 3.18 -5.72
CA ALA A 286 -12.21 4.42 -5.96
C ALA A 286 -13.13 5.60 -6.32
N LYS A 287 -14.27 5.33 -6.98
CA LYS A 287 -15.29 6.33 -7.28
C LYS A 287 -16.11 6.76 -6.06
N THR A 288 -16.43 5.84 -5.16
CA THR A 288 -17.45 6.08 -4.11
C THR A 288 -16.85 6.29 -2.72
N ASN A 289 -15.75 5.62 -2.42
CA ASN A 289 -14.98 5.78 -1.18
C ASN A 289 -13.49 5.45 -1.43
N PRO A 290 -12.70 6.37 -2.01
CA PRO A 290 -11.27 6.15 -2.20
C PRO A 290 -10.51 5.99 -0.87
N GLY A 291 -11.06 6.48 0.25
CA GLY A 291 -10.52 6.26 1.59
C GLY A 291 -10.46 4.79 1.96
N TRP A 292 -11.46 3.99 1.58
CA TRP A 292 -11.44 2.53 1.81
C TRP A 292 -10.23 1.85 1.16
N LEU A 293 -9.82 2.30 -0.03
CA LEU A 293 -8.65 1.76 -0.72
C LEU A 293 -7.35 2.21 -0.06
N LYS A 294 -7.30 3.42 0.53
CA LYS A 294 -6.16 3.84 1.37
C LYS A 294 -6.01 2.96 2.62
N GLN A 295 -7.12 2.45 3.16
CA GLN A 295 -7.11 1.47 4.25
C GLN A 295 -6.88 0.03 3.77
N THR A 296 -6.87 -0.23 2.46
CA THR A 296 -6.68 -1.59 1.91
C THR A 296 -5.20 -1.95 1.74
N ILE A 297 -4.34 -0.97 1.46
CA ILE A 297 -2.92 -1.20 1.17
C ILE A 297 -2.04 -0.13 1.83
N VAL A 298 -0.91 -0.57 2.38
CA VAL A 298 0.09 0.31 2.99
C VAL A 298 1.50 -0.03 2.51
N ASP A 299 2.36 0.98 2.40
CA ASP A 299 3.82 0.81 2.34
C ASP A 299 4.32 0.47 3.75
N LEU A 300 5.19 -0.52 3.89
CA LEU A 300 5.75 -0.91 5.19
C LEU A 300 7.05 -0.19 5.53
N GLY A 301 7.55 0.68 4.64
CA GLY A 301 8.74 1.50 4.86
C GLY A 301 10.07 0.78 4.56
N ASP A 302 10.01 -0.51 4.20
CA ASP A 302 11.17 -1.36 3.90
C ASP A 302 11.23 -1.82 2.42
N GLY A 303 10.46 -1.17 1.54
CA GLY A 303 10.39 -1.54 0.11
C GLY A 303 9.35 -2.63 -0.20
N THR A 304 8.56 -3.02 0.79
CA THR A 304 7.42 -3.93 0.62
C THR A 304 6.12 -3.26 1.05
N TYR A 305 5.00 -3.87 0.68
CA TYR A 305 3.64 -3.39 0.90
C TYR A 305 2.81 -4.48 1.55
N CYS A 306 1.84 -4.09 2.37
CA CYS A 306 0.83 -4.98 2.91
C CYS A 306 -0.54 -4.66 2.31
N VAL A 307 -1.23 -5.69 1.82
CA VAL A 307 -2.60 -5.60 1.32
C VAL A 307 -3.52 -6.39 2.24
N GLN A 308 -4.60 -5.76 2.70
CA GLN A 308 -5.61 -6.40 3.52
C GLN A 308 -6.73 -6.97 2.65
N PHE A 309 -6.96 -8.26 2.79
CA PHE A 309 -8.15 -8.96 2.32
C PHE A 309 -8.93 -9.55 3.50
N THR A 310 -10.08 -10.18 3.24
CA THR A 310 -10.78 -10.98 4.23
C THR A 310 -11.05 -12.40 3.74
N LYS A 311 -11.12 -13.32 4.69
CA LYS A 311 -11.62 -14.68 4.50
C LYS A 311 -12.80 -14.89 5.44
N GLY A 312 -14.01 -14.68 4.93
CA GLY A 312 -15.19 -14.58 5.78
C GLY A 312 -15.15 -13.27 6.57
N THR A 313 -15.14 -13.34 7.89
CA THR A 313 -15.08 -12.15 8.76
C THR A 313 -13.67 -11.86 9.28
N THR A 314 -12.68 -12.68 8.91
CA THR A 314 -11.30 -12.55 9.41
C THR A 314 -10.46 -11.77 8.41
N LYS A 315 -9.77 -10.71 8.87
CA LYS A 315 -8.76 -10.00 8.08
C LYS A 315 -7.58 -10.94 7.78
N ALA A 316 -7.09 -10.89 6.55
CA ALA A 316 -5.96 -11.61 6.03
C ALA A 316 -5.01 -10.58 5.39
N TYR A 317 -3.72 -10.65 5.70
CA TYR A 317 -2.75 -9.65 5.27
C TYR A 317 -1.77 -10.26 4.29
N VAL A 318 -1.54 -9.64 3.15
CA VAL A 318 -0.69 -10.17 2.09
C VAL A 318 0.46 -9.22 1.87
N ARG A 319 1.69 -9.69 2.06
CA ARG A 319 2.89 -8.88 1.83
C ARG A 319 3.37 -9.06 0.40
N VAL A 320 3.63 -7.98 -0.32
CA VAL A 320 4.19 -8.00 -1.68
C VAL A 320 5.29 -6.95 -1.81
N ASP A 321 6.28 -7.18 -2.66
CA ASP A 321 7.26 -6.17 -3.06
C ASP A 321 6.86 -5.55 -4.41
N ALA A 322 7.61 -4.54 -4.84
CA ALA A 322 7.39 -3.85 -6.10
C ALA A 322 7.93 -4.59 -7.34
N ASP A 323 8.31 -5.87 -7.22
CA ASP A 323 8.64 -6.68 -8.40
C ASP A 323 7.34 -7.01 -9.14
N LEU A 324 7.10 -6.36 -10.28
CA LEU A 324 5.87 -6.54 -11.06
C LEU A 324 6.12 -7.22 -12.42
N PRO A 325 5.17 -8.03 -12.92
CA PRO A 325 5.32 -8.68 -14.21
C PRO A 325 5.36 -7.66 -15.36
N THR A 326 6.38 -7.75 -16.20
CA THR A 326 6.56 -6.87 -17.37
C THR A 326 6.49 -7.62 -18.68
N ALA A 327 5.91 -6.97 -19.70
CA ALA A 327 5.88 -7.47 -21.07
C ALA A 327 7.21 -7.14 -21.78
N THR A 328 7.43 -7.71 -22.97
CA THR A 328 8.65 -7.52 -23.79
C THR A 328 9.03 -6.05 -24.03
N GLY A 329 8.06 -5.13 -23.96
CA GLY A 329 8.26 -3.68 -24.12
C GLY A 329 8.60 -2.91 -22.83
N GLY A 330 8.76 -3.59 -21.70
CA GLY A 330 9.12 -2.98 -20.40
C GLY A 330 7.95 -2.40 -19.59
N GLY A 331 6.75 -2.29 -20.17
CA GLY A 331 5.53 -1.94 -19.45
C GLY A 331 4.97 -3.11 -18.63
N LEU A 332 4.08 -2.80 -17.68
CA LEU A 332 3.36 -3.81 -16.91
C LEU A 332 2.53 -4.72 -17.83
N ALA A 333 2.54 -6.03 -17.57
CA ALA A 333 1.89 -7.02 -18.43
C ALA A 333 0.37 -7.15 -18.19
N TYR A 334 -0.06 -6.90 -16.95
CA TYR A 334 -1.45 -7.06 -16.50
C TYR A 334 -2.09 -5.70 -16.36
N VAL A 335 -2.38 -5.19 -15.17
CA VAL A 335 -2.83 -3.79 -15.06
C VAL A 335 -1.71 -2.80 -15.42
N ASN A 336 -2.06 -1.72 -16.11
CA ASN A 336 -1.13 -0.60 -16.38
C ASN A 336 -0.92 0.26 -15.12
N PHE A 337 0.08 1.14 -15.18
CA PHE A 337 0.28 2.15 -14.14
C PHE A 337 -0.96 3.06 -14.01
N GLY A 338 -1.26 3.44 -12.77
CA GLY A 338 -2.24 4.48 -12.50
C GLY A 338 -1.74 5.87 -12.87
N ALA A 339 -2.52 6.91 -12.54
CA ALA A 339 -2.08 8.28 -12.72
C ALA A 339 -0.72 8.50 -12.03
N GLN A 340 0.13 9.34 -12.64
CA GLN A 340 1.49 9.68 -12.15
C GLN A 340 2.42 8.47 -11.95
N GLY A 341 2.12 7.31 -12.56
CA GLY A 341 2.93 6.10 -12.41
C GLY A 341 2.61 5.31 -11.13
N SER A 342 1.48 5.57 -10.47
CA SER A 342 1.12 4.94 -9.20
C SER A 342 0.93 3.42 -9.29
N LEU A 343 1.30 2.72 -8.21
CA LEU A 343 1.37 1.25 -8.17
C LEU A 343 0.19 0.55 -7.49
N TRP A 344 -0.70 1.28 -6.80
CA TRP A 344 -1.70 0.66 -5.93
C TRP A 344 -2.54 -0.43 -6.60
N VAL A 345 -2.96 -0.25 -7.85
CA VAL A 345 -3.76 -1.27 -8.56
C VAL A 345 -2.93 -2.52 -8.84
N ALA A 346 -1.68 -2.35 -9.28
CA ALA A 346 -0.79 -3.45 -9.63
C ALA A 346 -0.37 -4.26 -8.39
N LEU A 347 -0.10 -3.59 -7.28
CA LEU A 347 0.25 -4.24 -6.01
C LEU A 347 -0.96 -5.00 -5.42
N ILE A 348 -2.16 -4.41 -5.45
CA ILE A 348 -3.38 -5.11 -5.02
C ILE A 348 -3.68 -6.30 -5.95
N GLU A 349 -3.51 -6.18 -7.27
CA GLU A 349 -3.68 -7.31 -8.21
C GLU A 349 -2.65 -8.42 -7.98
N LYS A 350 -1.38 -8.08 -7.72
CA LYS A 350 -0.33 -9.05 -7.34
C LYS A 350 -0.67 -9.77 -6.02
N ALA A 351 -1.12 -9.02 -5.02
CA ALA A 351 -1.55 -9.59 -3.75
C ALA A 351 -2.77 -10.50 -3.94
N TRP A 352 -3.71 -10.13 -4.81
CA TRP A 352 -4.87 -10.94 -5.16
C TRP A 352 -4.49 -12.24 -5.86
N ALA A 353 -3.54 -12.20 -6.81
CA ALA A 353 -2.97 -13.38 -7.47
C ALA A 353 -2.27 -14.34 -6.48
N SER A 354 -1.75 -13.80 -5.37
CA SER A 354 -1.17 -14.58 -4.27
C SER A 354 -2.25 -15.20 -3.38
N PHE A 355 -3.32 -14.46 -3.11
CA PHE A 355 -4.28 -14.76 -2.06
C PHE A 355 -5.48 -15.59 -2.51
N ARG A 356 -6.16 -15.18 -3.59
CA ARG A 356 -7.52 -15.60 -3.94
C ARG A 356 -7.76 -17.11 -3.81
N THR A 357 -6.95 -17.89 -4.52
CA THR A 357 -7.06 -19.35 -4.59
C THR A 357 -5.93 -20.07 -3.85
N ASN A 358 -5.03 -19.30 -3.21
CA ASN A 358 -3.77 -19.78 -2.65
C ASN A 358 -2.83 -20.46 -3.68
N ALA A 359 -3.04 -20.21 -4.98
CA ALA A 359 -2.22 -20.77 -6.06
C ALA A 359 -0.93 -19.98 -6.33
N ALA A 360 -0.82 -18.73 -5.84
CA ALA A 360 0.28 -17.82 -6.16
C ALA A 360 0.56 -17.75 -7.67
N SER A 361 -0.47 -17.39 -8.44
CA SER A 361 -0.39 -17.34 -9.90
C SER A 361 -1.37 -16.33 -10.48
N TYR A 362 -0.90 -15.51 -11.43
CA TYR A 362 -1.78 -14.63 -12.20
C TYR A 362 -2.81 -15.41 -13.01
N ALA A 363 -2.49 -16.63 -13.46
CA ALA A 363 -3.47 -17.48 -14.15
C ALA A 363 -4.69 -17.83 -13.26
N SER A 364 -4.53 -17.80 -11.93
CA SER A 364 -5.59 -18.14 -10.99
C SER A 364 -6.62 -17.03 -10.74
N ILE A 365 -6.34 -15.83 -11.24
CA ILE A 365 -7.26 -14.67 -11.17
C ILE A 365 -7.93 -14.39 -12.52
N ASP A 366 -7.76 -15.30 -13.50
CA ASP A 366 -8.50 -15.25 -14.75
C ASP A 366 -9.95 -15.72 -14.53
N GLY A 367 -10.90 -14.78 -14.62
CA GLY A 367 -12.32 -15.02 -14.41
C GLY A 367 -12.74 -15.06 -12.93
N GLY A 368 -13.90 -14.50 -12.63
CA GLY A 368 -14.45 -14.42 -11.27
C GLY A 368 -15.72 -13.59 -11.20
N TRP A 369 -16.18 -13.34 -9.97
CA TRP A 369 -17.43 -12.63 -9.71
C TRP A 369 -17.23 -11.43 -8.78
N MET A 370 -17.94 -10.34 -9.04
CA MET A 370 -17.74 -9.07 -8.34
C MET A 370 -18.07 -9.14 -6.84
N ASP A 371 -19.01 -9.99 -6.40
CA ASP A 371 -19.29 -10.14 -4.97
C ASP A 371 -18.17 -10.84 -4.21
N GLU A 372 -17.46 -11.79 -4.84
CA GLU A 372 -16.24 -12.38 -4.29
C GLU A 372 -15.22 -11.27 -4.01
N SER A 373 -15.02 -10.38 -4.97
CA SER A 373 -14.10 -9.24 -4.86
C SER A 373 -14.50 -8.28 -3.75
N TYR A 374 -15.78 -7.88 -3.66
CA TYR A 374 -16.26 -7.01 -2.58
C TYR A 374 -16.01 -7.64 -1.21
N ARG A 375 -16.40 -8.91 -1.04
CA ARG A 375 -16.19 -9.63 0.23
C ARG A 375 -14.71 -9.73 0.55
N ALA A 376 -13.88 -10.09 -0.42
CA ALA A 376 -12.44 -10.15 -0.25
C ALA A 376 -11.84 -8.81 0.19
N LEU A 377 -12.40 -7.68 -0.24
CA LEU A 377 -12.00 -6.33 0.19
C LEU A 377 -12.66 -5.85 1.49
N GLY A 378 -13.25 -6.78 2.25
CA GLY A 378 -13.86 -6.51 3.56
C GLY A 378 -15.26 -5.89 3.51
N MET A 379 -15.87 -5.82 2.33
CA MET A 379 -17.17 -5.19 2.13
C MET A 379 -18.31 -6.22 2.19
N GLY A 380 -19.49 -5.77 2.61
CA GLY A 380 -20.73 -6.48 2.34
C GLY A 380 -21.04 -6.49 0.84
N ALA A 381 -21.67 -7.56 0.34
CA ALA A 381 -21.99 -7.69 -1.08
C ALA A 381 -23.40 -8.27 -1.29
N THR A 382 -24.16 -7.64 -2.20
CA THR A 382 -25.47 -8.13 -2.67
C THR A 382 -25.45 -8.32 -4.18
N ASN A 383 -25.84 -9.49 -4.66
CA ASN A 383 -25.97 -9.79 -6.09
C ASN A 383 -27.43 -9.77 -6.54
N VAL A 384 -27.68 -9.16 -7.70
CA VAL A 384 -28.98 -9.16 -8.37
C VAL A 384 -28.81 -9.72 -9.77
N MET A 385 -29.43 -10.87 -10.02
CA MET A 385 -29.22 -11.67 -11.24
C MET A 385 -30.32 -11.51 -12.28
N SER A 386 -31.45 -10.86 -11.93
CA SER A 386 -32.60 -10.71 -12.81
C SER A 386 -33.46 -9.53 -12.40
N GLY A 387 -34.18 -8.96 -13.37
CA GLY A 387 -35.20 -7.95 -13.13
C GLY A 387 -35.70 -7.36 -14.44
N THR A 388 -36.78 -6.58 -14.38
CA THR A 388 -37.14 -5.69 -15.49
C THR A 388 -36.12 -4.56 -15.60
N ALA A 389 -36.00 -3.94 -16.78
CA ALA A 389 -35.11 -2.79 -16.99
C ALA A 389 -35.30 -1.68 -15.94
N ALA A 390 -36.57 -1.37 -15.62
CA ALA A 390 -36.90 -0.36 -14.61
C ALA A 390 -36.42 -0.76 -13.21
N GLN A 391 -36.60 -2.03 -12.79
CA GLN A 391 -36.15 -2.51 -11.49
C GLN A 391 -34.62 -2.51 -11.38
N ILE A 392 -33.92 -2.98 -12.42
CA ILE A 392 -32.46 -3.03 -12.45
C ILE A 392 -31.88 -1.63 -12.33
N LEU A 393 -32.34 -0.70 -13.18
CA LEU A 393 -31.85 0.68 -13.16
C LEU A 393 -32.19 1.42 -11.86
N ALA A 394 -33.41 1.26 -11.35
CA ALA A 394 -33.81 1.88 -10.08
C ALA A 394 -32.99 1.32 -8.90
N GLY A 395 -32.70 0.02 -8.89
CA GLY A 395 -31.85 -0.60 -7.87
C GLY A 395 -30.42 -0.08 -7.90
N MET A 396 -29.82 0.06 -9.09
CA MET A 396 -28.49 0.65 -9.24
C MET A 396 -28.47 2.13 -8.83
N ALA A 397 -29.48 2.91 -9.23
CA ALA A 397 -29.60 4.33 -8.86
C ALA A 397 -29.68 4.50 -7.34
N ALA A 398 -30.60 3.77 -6.68
CA ALA A 398 -30.78 3.83 -5.23
C ALA A 398 -29.51 3.41 -4.46
N ALA A 399 -28.74 2.44 -4.99
CA ALA A 399 -27.47 2.05 -4.38
C ALA A 399 -26.42 3.17 -4.50
N LEU A 400 -26.27 3.78 -5.68
CA LEU A 400 -25.35 4.90 -5.89
C LEU A 400 -25.72 6.12 -5.03
N ASP A 401 -27.00 6.46 -4.95
CA ASP A 401 -27.50 7.57 -4.12
C ASP A 401 -27.24 7.33 -2.62
N ALA A 402 -27.22 6.06 -2.20
CA ALA A 402 -26.83 5.64 -0.86
C ALA A 402 -25.31 5.58 -0.63
N GLY A 403 -24.50 6.08 -1.57
CA GLY A 403 -23.03 6.08 -1.49
C GLY A 403 -22.39 4.70 -1.66
N LYS A 404 -23.12 3.71 -2.17
CA LYS A 404 -22.63 2.33 -2.34
C LYS A 404 -21.89 2.18 -3.66
N SER A 405 -20.97 1.24 -3.69
CA SER A 405 -20.28 0.85 -4.92
C SER A 405 -21.13 -0.15 -5.72
N VAL A 406 -21.14 -0.02 -7.04
CA VAL A 406 -21.99 -0.85 -7.91
C VAL A 406 -21.22 -1.29 -9.15
N THR A 407 -21.33 -2.57 -9.50
CA THR A 407 -20.73 -3.17 -10.69
C THR A 407 -21.77 -3.96 -11.49
N PHE A 408 -21.57 -4.09 -12.80
CA PHE A 408 -22.50 -4.71 -13.75
C PHE A 408 -21.76 -5.72 -14.63
N ALA A 409 -22.26 -6.95 -14.72
CA ALA A 409 -21.72 -7.98 -15.59
C ALA A 409 -22.59 -8.19 -16.83
N VAL A 410 -21.92 -8.29 -17.97
CA VAL A 410 -22.53 -8.54 -19.28
C VAL A 410 -22.39 -10.01 -19.63
N ALA A 411 -23.51 -10.66 -19.97
CA ALA A 411 -23.51 -12.01 -20.52
C ALA A 411 -23.16 -11.95 -22.02
N THR A 412 -24.14 -11.56 -22.83
CA THR A 412 -24.02 -11.36 -24.27
C THR A 412 -24.37 -9.91 -24.60
N PRO A 413 -23.52 -9.17 -25.32
CA PRO A 413 -23.80 -7.80 -25.73
C PRO A 413 -25.06 -7.74 -26.62
N PRO A 414 -26.08 -6.94 -26.27
CA PRO A 414 -27.18 -6.68 -27.19
C PRO A 414 -26.70 -5.88 -28.40
N SER A 415 -27.40 -6.03 -29.53
CA SER A 415 -27.06 -5.33 -30.77
C SER A 415 -26.95 -3.81 -30.54
N GLY A 416 -25.84 -3.23 -31.01
CA GLY A 416 -25.59 -1.79 -30.97
C GLY A 416 -25.23 -1.20 -29.60
N SER A 417 -24.88 -2.02 -28.59
CA SER A 417 -24.61 -1.52 -27.23
C SER A 417 -23.14 -1.17 -26.94
N ASN A 418 -22.21 -1.44 -27.87
CA ASN A 418 -20.76 -1.32 -27.66
C ASN A 418 -20.26 -1.94 -26.33
N LEU A 419 -20.84 -3.08 -25.94
CA LEU A 419 -20.43 -3.82 -24.75
C LEU A 419 -19.54 -5.01 -25.14
N VAL A 420 -18.70 -5.42 -24.19
CA VAL A 420 -17.90 -6.64 -24.24
C VAL A 420 -18.68 -7.74 -23.51
N GLY A 421 -18.75 -8.93 -24.12
CA GLY A 421 -19.41 -10.09 -23.52
C GLY A 421 -18.55 -10.78 -22.47
N MET A 422 -19.18 -11.47 -21.53
CA MET A 422 -18.51 -12.12 -20.39
C MET A 422 -17.55 -11.17 -19.66
N HIS A 423 -18.02 -9.94 -19.41
CA HIS A 423 -17.18 -8.84 -18.91
C HIS A 423 -17.88 -8.04 -17.83
N ALA A 424 -17.10 -7.55 -16.86
CA ALA A 424 -17.57 -6.71 -15.76
C ALA A 424 -17.29 -5.24 -16.03
N TYR A 425 -18.19 -4.39 -15.53
CA TYR A 425 -18.16 -2.94 -15.64
C TYR A 425 -18.39 -2.30 -14.27
N THR A 426 -17.84 -1.11 -14.07
CA THR A 426 -18.26 -0.21 -13.00
C THR A 426 -19.54 0.50 -13.42
N VAL A 427 -20.53 0.61 -12.54
CA VAL A 427 -21.69 1.48 -12.79
C VAL A 427 -21.31 2.89 -12.36
N ASP A 428 -21.17 3.79 -13.34
CA ASP A 428 -20.81 5.17 -13.08
C ASP A 428 -22.03 5.98 -12.63
N ARG A 429 -23.12 5.95 -13.42
CA ARG A 429 -24.37 6.61 -13.05
C ARG A 429 -25.56 6.03 -13.80
N VAL A 430 -26.74 6.22 -13.23
CA VAL A 430 -28.02 5.98 -13.91
C VAL A 430 -28.58 7.32 -14.36
N ASN A 431 -28.89 7.46 -15.65
CA ASN A 431 -29.46 8.69 -16.18
C ASN A 431 -30.98 8.63 -16.10
N LEU A 432 -31.59 9.72 -15.62
CA LEU A 432 -33.04 9.87 -15.51
C LEU A 432 -33.60 10.63 -16.71
N GLY A 433 -34.79 10.25 -17.16
CA GLY A 433 -35.57 10.99 -18.14
C GLY A 433 -36.25 12.22 -17.52
N SER A 434 -36.97 12.97 -18.36
CA SER A 434 -37.71 14.16 -17.92
C SER A 434 -38.83 13.85 -16.91
N ASP A 435 -39.32 12.61 -16.86
CA ASP A 435 -40.30 12.13 -15.89
C ASP A 435 -39.67 11.60 -14.59
N GLY A 436 -38.36 11.79 -14.41
CA GLY A 436 -37.60 11.33 -13.26
C GLY A 436 -37.33 9.82 -13.25
N LYS A 437 -37.73 9.07 -14.29
CA LYS A 437 -37.52 7.62 -14.34
C LYS A 437 -36.18 7.28 -14.98
N PRO A 438 -35.53 6.18 -14.56
CA PRO A 438 -34.31 5.71 -15.21
C PRO A 438 -34.53 5.34 -16.68
N VAL A 439 -33.69 5.89 -17.57
CA VAL A 439 -33.78 5.67 -19.03
C VAL A 439 -32.51 5.04 -19.63
N SER A 440 -31.36 5.22 -18.99
CA SER A 440 -30.09 4.61 -19.41
C SER A 440 -29.12 4.50 -18.23
N VAL A 441 -28.05 3.76 -18.42
CA VAL A 441 -26.94 3.64 -17.47
C VAL A 441 -25.63 3.93 -18.20
N ARG A 442 -24.76 4.72 -17.56
CA ARG A 442 -23.37 4.89 -17.97
C ARG A 442 -22.50 3.91 -17.17
N LEU A 443 -21.77 3.10 -17.89
CA LEU A 443 -20.86 2.08 -17.39
C LEU A 443 -19.42 2.51 -17.70
N ARG A 444 -18.46 2.06 -16.88
CA ARG A 444 -17.03 2.18 -17.18
C ARG A 444 -16.41 0.79 -17.36
N ASN A 445 -15.79 0.60 -18.53
CA ASN A 445 -15.00 -0.57 -18.86
C ASN A 445 -13.65 -0.53 -18.13
N PRO A 446 -13.27 -1.55 -17.34
CA PRO A 446 -11.98 -1.59 -16.65
C PRO A 446 -10.78 -1.66 -17.60
N TRP A 447 -10.97 -1.91 -18.90
CA TRP A 447 -9.90 -1.78 -19.91
C TRP A 447 -9.40 -0.34 -20.10
N GLY A 448 -10.14 0.66 -19.62
CA GLY A 448 -9.81 2.08 -19.82
C GLY A 448 -10.08 2.59 -21.24
N VAL A 449 -10.76 1.78 -22.05
CA VAL A 449 -11.21 2.06 -23.41
C VAL A 449 -12.66 1.60 -23.55
N ASP A 450 -13.47 2.29 -24.38
CA ASP A 450 -14.93 2.10 -24.39
C ASP A 450 -15.28 0.63 -24.61
N ALA A 451 -14.72 0.06 -25.69
CA ALA A 451 -14.74 -1.36 -26.04
C ALA A 451 -13.75 -1.59 -27.21
N TYR A 452 -14.15 -2.37 -28.23
CA TYR A 452 -13.37 -2.59 -29.45
C TYR A 452 -13.33 -1.37 -30.38
N THR A 453 -14.30 -0.45 -30.24
CA THR A 453 -14.41 0.79 -31.03
C THR A 453 -14.80 1.94 -30.11
N CYS A 454 -14.22 3.12 -30.30
CA CYS A 454 -14.64 4.34 -29.62
C CYS A 454 -16.00 4.79 -30.16
N THR A 455 -16.93 5.13 -29.26
CA THR A 455 -18.33 5.43 -29.65
C THR A 455 -18.79 6.85 -29.40
N ASP A 456 -18.09 7.62 -28.58
CA ASP A 456 -18.47 9.00 -28.23
C ASP A 456 -17.39 10.04 -28.59
N GLY A 457 -16.34 9.61 -29.30
CA GLY A 457 -15.21 10.45 -29.71
C GLY A 457 -14.11 10.56 -28.65
N LEU A 458 -14.27 9.96 -27.46
CA LEU A 458 -13.29 9.90 -26.39
C LEU A 458 -13.11 8.43 -25.98
N ASN A 459 -11.95 7.83 -26.27
CA ASN A 459 -11.70 6.44 -25.89
C ASN A 459 -11.29 6.34 -24.41
N ASP A 460 -12.22 6.66 -23.52
CA ASP A 460 -11.98 6.91 -22.10
C ASP A 460 -12.54 5.80 -21.18
N GLY A 461 -13.18 4.80 -21.78
CA GLY A 461 -13.73 3.65 -21.06
C GLY A 461 -15.21 3.78 -20.73
N TYR A 462 -15.89 4.88 -21.07
CA TYR A 462 -17.32 5.01 -20.78
C TYR A 462 -18.20 4.49 -21.92
N VAL A 463 -19.25 3.77 -21.54
CA VAL A 463 -20.29 3.30 -22.47
C VAL A 463 -21.65 3.60 -21.85
N THR A 464 -22.57 4.18 -22.62
CA THR A 464 -23.96 4.39 -22.18
C THR A 464 -24.88 3.45 -22.93
N ILE A 465 -25.68 2.69 -22.19
CA ILE A 465 -26.66 1.76 -22.77
C ILE A 465 -28.08 2.12 -22.32
N SER A 466 -29.05 1.87 -23.20
CA SER A 466 -30.46 2.11 -22.91
C SER A 466 -31.01 1.15 -21.84
N ALA A 467 -32.17 1.47 -21.28
CA ALA A 467 -32.88 0.58 -20.36
C ALA A 467 -33.13 -0.82 -20.97
N ASP A 468 -33.54 -0.88 -22.24
CA ASP A 468 -33.77 -2.14 -22.95
C ASP A 468 -32.47 -2.95 -23.13
N GLN A 469 -31.38 -2.28 -23.51
CA GLN A 469 -30.06 -2.91 -23.60
C GLN A 469 -29.57 -3.41 -22.24
N THR A 470 -29.84 -2.66 -21.17
CA THR A 470 -29.46 -3.04 -19.80
C THR A 470 -30.08 -4.38 -19.39
N ALA A 471 -31.40 -4.54 -19.60
CA ALA A 471 -32.08 -5.79 -19.26
C ALA A 471 -31.63 -6.98 -20.13
N LYS A 472 -31.35 -6.73 -21.41
CA LYS A 472 -30.87 -7.76 -22.35
C LYS A 472 -29.42 -8.19 -22.10
N ALA A 473 -28.58 -7.27 -21.64
CA ALA A 473 -27.16 -7.51 -21.38
C ALA A 473 -26.90 -8.22 -20.05
N LEU A 474 -27.82 -8.08 -19.08
CA LEU A 474 -27.60 -8.46 -17.69
C LEU A 474 -27.22 -9.95 -17.54
N LEU A 475 -26.01 -10.20 -17.05
CA LEU A 475 -25.66 -11.45 -16.38
C LEU A 475 -25.95 -11.35 -14.87
N GLY A 476 -25.69 -10.16 -14.31
CA GLY A 476 -25.94 -9.80 -12.91
C GLY A 476 -25.30 -8.45 -12.61
N TYR A 477 -25.70 -7.83 -11.50
CA TYR A 477 -25.00 -6.66 -10.95
C TYR A 477 -24.80 -6.85 -9.45
N ALA A 478 -23.70 -6.31 -8.93
CA ALA A 478 -23.32 -6.43 -7.53
C ALA A 478 -23.29 -5.05 -6.87
N ILE A 479 -23.74 -4.99 -5.62
CA ILE A 479 -23.69 -3.80 -4.76
C ILE A 479 -22.75 -4.09 -3.60
N GLY A 480 -21.69 -3.29 -3.46
CA GLY A 480 -20.78 -3.30 -2.32
C GLY A 480 -21.20 -2.30 -1.24
N THR A 481 -21.13 -2.72 0.03
CA THR A 481 -21.40 -1.89 1.21
C THR A 481 -20.19 -1.89 2.14
N TYR A 482 -19.75 -0.70 2.54
CA TYR A 482 -18.67 -0.49 3.51
C TYR A 482 -19.02 -1.03 4.89
#